data_AF-A0A5R9R021-F1
#
_entry.id   AF-A0A5R9R021-F1
#
_cell.length_a   1.000
_cell.length_b   1.000
_cell.length_c   1.000
_cell.angle_alpha   90.00
_cell.angle_beta   90.00
_cell.angle_gamma   90.00
#
_symmetry.space_group_name_H-M   'P 1'
#
loop_
_entity.id
_entity.type
_entity.pdbx_description
1 polymer ?
#
loop_
_entity_poly.entity_id
_entity_poly.type
_entity_poly.pdbx_seq_one_letter_code
_entity_poly.pdbx_strand_id
1 'polypeptide(L)'
;MFSDPILIIASAVAVAVLLASAASHKLRAPMRFARQVEDYGLLPASLVGPVARVLPVVEGVIAFALLVPASRHVAALAATALILFYAGAIGINLWRGRRDIDCGCSGPGQMQPLRPVLLLRNAIIAGLGLLAASSPQARELGVFDAFVILAASAVTLLLYAAADSLLANHPRLLKLIGR
;
A
#
# COMPACT_ATOMS: atom_id res chain seq x y z
N MET A 1 -21.54 -12.90 -5.68
CA MET A 1 -20.27 -13.36 -6.28
C MET A 1 -19.51 -14.03 -5.15
N PHE A 2 -19.50 -15.36 -5.12
CA PHE A 2 -18.91 -16.13 -4.04
C PHE A 2 -17.39 -16.15 -4.23
N SER A 3 -16.66 -15.35 -3.46
CA SER A 3 -15.20 -15.31 -3.49
C SER A 3 -14.66 -16.41 -2.58
N ASP A 4 -13.80 -17.28 -3.12
CA ASP A 4 -13.17 -18.35 -2.36
C ASP A 4 -12.43 -17.78 -1.13
N PRO A 5 -12.61 -18.34 0.08
CA PRO A 5 -11.96 -17.88 1.31
C PRO A 5 -10.43 -17.81 1.19
N ILE A 6 -9.80 -18.62 0.34
CA ILE A 6 -8.36 -18.57 0.06
C ILE A 6 -7.97 -17.19 -0.50
N LEU A 7 -8.73 -16.68 -1.48
CA LEU A 7 -8.45 -15.38 -2.11
C LEU A 7 -8.67 -14.23 -1.12
N ILE A 8 -9.68 -14.33 -0.26
CA ILE A 8 -9.97 -13.33 0.78
C ILE A 8 -8.80 -13.25 1.76
N ILE A 9 -8.34 -14.39 2.28
CA ILE A 9 -7.26 -14.44 3.26
C ILE A 9 -5.93 -14.03 2.62
N ALA A 10 -5.62 -14.53 1.42
CA ALA A 10 -4.40 -14.16 0.71
C ALA A 10 -4.35 -12.66 0.41
N SER A 11 -5.47 -12.06 -0.02
CA SER A 11 -5.57 -10.61 -0.22
C SER A 11 -5.36 -9.84 1.08
N ALA A 12 -5.97 -10.31 2.18
CA ALA A 12 -5.81 -9.69 3.49
C ALA A 12 -4.34 -9.72 3.97
N VAL A 13 -3.67 -10.87 3.82
CA VAL A 13 -2.25 -11.04 4.19
C VAL A 13 -1.37 -10.15 3.31
N ALA A 14 -1.59 -10.12 1.99
CA ALA A 14 -0.83 -9.28 1.09
C ALA A 14 -0.96 -7.79 1.47
N VAL A 15 -2.19 -7.29 1.64
CA VAL A 15 -2.45 -5.89 2.04
C VAL A 15 -1.85 -5.58 3.42
N ALA A 16 -1.97 -6.51 4.38
CA ALA A 16 -1.38 -6.34 5.70
C ALA A 16 0.14 -6.20 5.64
N VAL A 17 0.83 -7.08 4.89
CA VAL A 17 2.29 -7.01 4.74
C VAL A 17 2.71 -5.72 4.01
N LEU A 18 1.96 -5.27 3.01
CA LEU A 18 2.22 -4.01 2.32
C LEU A 18 2.11 -2.80 3.26
N LEU A 19 1.03 -2.72 4.05
CA LEU A 19 0.84 -1.65 5.03
C LEU A 19 1.88 -1.71 6.16
N ALA A 20 2.20 -2.89 6.67
CA ALA A 20 3.24 -3.07 7.69
C ALA A 20 4.62 -2.64 7.17
N SER A 21 4.94 -2.99 5.91
CA SER A 21 6.17 -2.57 5.24
C SER A 21 6.23 -1.04 5.12
N ALA A 22 5.16 -0.41 4.60
CA ALA A 22 5.08 1.04 4.48
C ALA A 22 5.22 1.75 5.84
N ALA A 23 4.50 1.28 6.87
CA ALA A 23 4.60 1.79 8.23
C ALA A 23 6.02 1.70 8.77
N SER A 24 6.67 0.54 8.60
CA SER A 24 8.04 0.31 9.09
C SER A 24 9.05 1.27 8.46
N HIS A 25 8.88 1.59 7.18
CA HIS A 25 9.78 2.49 6.46
C HIS A 25 9.59 3.94 6.88
N LYS A 26 8.34 4.37 7.09
CA LYS A 26 8.02 5.72 7.57
C LYS A 26 8.46 5.95 9.01
N LEU A 27 8.35 4.93 9.86
CA LEU A 27 8.82 4.98 11.25
C LEU A 27 10.36 5.01 11.36
N ARG A 28 11.09 4.39 10.43
CA ARG A 28 12.55 4.43 10.39
C ARG A 28 13.11 5.79 9.95
N ALA A 29 12.36 6.56 9.17
CA ALA A 29 12.80 7.86 8.64
C ALA A 29 11.72 8.95 8.77
N PRO A 30 11.29 9.29 10.01
CA PRO A 30 10.13 10.16 10.24
C PRO A 30 10.32 11.58 9.70
N MET A 31 11.55 12.11 9.74
CA MET A 31 11.85 13.44 9.16
C MET A 31 11.72 13.45 7.64
N ARG A 32 12.11 12.36 6.97
CA ARG A 32 11.97 12.22 5.52
C ARG A 32 10.50 12.16 5.13
N PHE A 33 9.72 11.38 5.89
CA PHE A 33 8.28 11.27 5.67
C PHE A 33 7.55 12.59 5.95
N ALA A 34 7.92 13.34 6.99
CA ALA A 34 7.35 14.66 7.26
C ALA A 34 7.59 15.64 6.09
N ARG A 35 8.80 15.67 5.53
CA ARG A 35 9.09 16.47 4.33
C ARG A 35 8.26 16.03 3.12
N GLN A 36 8.11 14.72 2.90
CA GLN A 36 7.22 14.22 1.85
C GLN A 36 5.79 14.72 2.06
N VAL A 37 5.23 14.62 3.27
CA VAL A 37 3.88 15.10 3.57
C VAL A 37 3.74 16.61 3.33
N GLU A 38 4.78 17.39 3.63
CA GLU A 38 4.86 18.82 3.34
C GLU A 38 4.86 19.10 1.82
N ASP A 39 5.68 18.35 1.06
CA ASP A 39 5.81 18.49 -0.40
C ASP A 39 4.48 18.24 -1.14
N TYR A 40 3.58 17.42 -0.59
CA TYR A 40 2.24 17.22 -1.14
C TYR A 40 1.41 18.51 -1.13
N GLY A 41 1.71 19.47 -0.25
CA GLY A 41 1.04 20.77 -0.17
C GLY A 41 -0.49 20.65 -0.02
N LEU A 42 -0.94 19.66 0.75
CA LEU A 42 -2.35 19.39 1.06
C LEU A 42 -2.73 19.80 2.49
N LEU A 43 -1.75 19.97 3.37
CA LEU A 43 -1.92 20.25 4.79
C LEU A 43 -1.18 21.54 5.16
N PRO A 44 -1.67 22.31 6.16
CA PRO A 44 -0.93 23.42 6.73
C PRO A 44 0.30 22.91 7.50
N ALA A 45 1.36 23.72 7.57
CA ALA A 45 2.64 23.35 8.20
C ALA A 45 2.50 22.85 9.65
N SER A 46 1.51 23.35 10.40
CA SER A 46 1.21 22.91 11.77
C SER A 46 0.70 21.47 11.86
N LEU A 47 0.04 20.94 10.82
CA LEU A 47 -0.51 19.59 10.78
C LEU A 47 0.44 18.54 10.17
N VAL A 48 1.48 18.97 9.45
CA VAL A 48 2.46 18.06 8.83
C VAL A 48 3.12 17.15 9.87
N GLY A 49 3.63 17.72 10.97
CA GLY A 49 4.30 16.96 12.03
C GLY A 49 3.40 15.92 12.70
N PRO A 50 2.20 16.28 13.19
CA PRO A 50 1.23 15.33 13.73
C PRO A 50 0.85 14.23 12.74
N VAL A 51 0.47 14.59 11.51
CA VAL A 51 0.04 13.62 10.49
C VAL A 51 1.18 12.66 10.13
N ALA A 52 2.40 13.16 9.99
CA ALA A 52 3.57 12.33 9.69
C ALA A 52 3.87 11.27 10.78
N ARG A 53 3.47 11.51 12.03
CA ARG A 53 3.60 10.52 13.12
C ARG A 53 2.40 9.59 13.25
N VAL A 54 1.19 10.11 13.07
CA VAL A 54 -0.05 9.34 13.25
C VAL A 54 -0.24 8.36 12.09
N LEU A 55 0.06 8.77 10.85
CA LEU A 55 -0.25 7.97 9.67
C LEU A 55 0.47 6.60 9.64
N PRO A 56 1.77 6.49 9.97
CA PRO A 56 2.45 5.20 10.06
C PRO A 56 1.90 4.30 11.18
N VAL A 57 1.44 4.89 12.29
CA VAL A 57 0.81 4.13 13.39
C VAL A 57 -0.53 3.57 12.93
N VAL A 58 -1.34 4.39 12.25
CA VAL A 58 -2.62 3.96 11.65
C VAL A 58 -2.39 2.82 10.65
N GLU A 59 -1.38 2.92 9.79
CA GLU A 59 -0.99 1.85 8.86
C GLU A 59 -0.65 0.55 9.59
N GLY A 60 0.17 0.62 10.64
CA GLY A 60 0.55 -0.54 11.44
C GLY A 60 -0.63 -1.17 12.16
N VAL A 61 -1.53 -0.37 12.73
CA VAL A 61 -2.74 -0.86 13.42
C VAL A 61 -3.67 -1.56 12.44
N ILE A 62 -3.91 -0.97 11.26
CA ILE A 62 -4.74 -1.58 10.21
C ILE A 62 -4.11 -2.90 9.72
N ALA A 63 -2.78 -2.92 9.50
CA ALA A 63 -2.06 -4.11 9.10
C ALA A 63 -2.24 -5.26 10.12
N PHE A 64 -2.12 -4.97 11.41
CA PHE A 64 -2.34 -5.98 12.45
C PHE A 64 -3.81 -6.43 12.52
N ALA A 65 -4.75 -5.48 12.46
CA ALA A 65 -6.19 -5.76 12.53
C ALA A 65 -6.72 -6.58 11.32
N LEU A 66 -6.05 -6.52 10.16
CA LEU A 66 -6.34 -7.35 8.99
C LEU A 66 -6.05 -8.85 9.23
N LEU A 67 -5.05 -9.15 10.06
CA LEU A 67 -4.66 -10.53 10.39
C LEU A 67 -5.61 -11.16 11.41
N VAL A 68 -6.28 -10.35 12.22
CA VAL A 68 -7.26 -10.80 13.23
C VAL A 68 -8.61 -11.05 12.54
N PRO A 69 -9.13 -12.30 12.51
CA PRO A 69 -10.36 -12.63 11.77
C PRO A 69 -11.58 -11.81 12.20
N ALA A 70 -11.71 -11.51 13.50
CA ALA A 70 -12.84 -10.76 14.05
C ALA A 70 -12.89 -9.29 13.58
N SER A 71 -11.74 -8.65 13.35
CA SER A 71 -11.65 -7.26 12.90
C SER A 71 -11.40 -7.13 11.40
N ARG A 72 -11.13 -8.23 10.69
CA ARG A 72 -10.69 -8.21 9.28
C ARG A 72 -11.59 -7.38 8.38
N HIS A 73 -12.91 -7.54 8.48
CA HIS A 73 -13.85 -6.81 7.62
C HIS A 73 -13.70 -5.29 7.79
N VAL A 74 -13.69 -4.80 9.04
CA VAL A 74 -13.52 -3.37 9.34
C VAL A 74 -12.13 -2.89 8.96
N ALA A 75 -11.09 -3.68 9.26
CA ALA A 75 -9.70 -3.36 8.93
C ALA A 75 -9.46 -3.30 7.41
N ALA A 76 -10.08 -4.19 6.64
CA ALA A 76 -10.00 -4.21 5.18
C ALA A 76 -10.65 -2.96 4.57
N LEU A 77 -11.82 -2.53 5.06
CA LEU A 77 -12.43 -1.27 4.65
C LEU A 77 -11.56 -0.06 5.01
N ALA A 78 -10.99 -0.04 6.21
CA ALA A 78 -10.08 1.02 6.64
C ALA A 78 -8.81 1.06 5.76
N ALA A 79 -8.24 -0.10 5.41
CA ALA A 79 -7.11 -0.22 4.50
C ALA A 79 -7.46 0.34 3.12
N THR A 80 -8.61 -0.06 2.54
CA THR A 80 -9.08 0.46 1.26
C THR A 80 -9.26 1.97 1.31
N ALA A 81 -9.91 2.51 2.34
CA ALA A 81 -10.08 3.95 2.50
C ALA A 81 -8.75 4.69 2.58
N LEU A 82 -7.77 4.14 3.31
CA LEU A 82 -6.43 4.72 3.42
C LEU A 82 -5.67 4.69 2.09
N ILE A 83 -5.74 3.59 1.35
CA ILE A 83 -5.12 3.46 0.03
C ILE A 83 -5.75 4.44 -0.98
N LEU A 84 -7.08 4.60 -0.93
CA LEU A 84 -7.79 5.57 -1.77
C LEU A 84 -7.45 7.02 -1.38
N PHE A 85 -7.27 7.30 -0.08
CA PHE A 85 -6.78 8.59 0.38
C PHE A 85 -5.40 8.92 -0.21
N TYR A 86 -4.46 7.97 -0.19
CA TYR A 86 -3.17 8.14 -0.86
C TYR A 86 -3.32 8.32 -2.38
N ALA A 87 -4.16 7.53 -3.03
CA ALA A 87 -4.43 7.68 -4.46
C ALA A 87 -5.01 9.06 -4.80
N GLY A 88 -5.91 9.59 -3.98
CA GLY A 88 -6.45 10.94 -4.12
C GLY A 88 -5.38 12.02 -3.94
N ALA A 89 -4.54 11.90 -2.92
CA ALA A 89 -3.43 12.81 -2.68
C ALA A 89 -2.43 12.84 -3.86
N ILE A 90 -2.13 11.67 -4.43
CA ILE A 90 -1.30 11.51 -5.63
C ILE A 90 -2.01 12.14 -6.84
N GLY A 91 -3.29 11.85 -7.04
CA GLY A 91 -4.09 12.37 -8.16
C GLY A 91 -4.19 13.89 -8.18
N ILE A 92 -4.41 14.53 -7.02
CA ILE A 92 -4.42 15.99 -6.89
C ILE A 92 -3.07 16.58 -7.28
N ASN A 93 -1.95 15.98 -6.83
CA ASN A 93 -0.62 16.46 -7.15
C ASN A 93 -0.26 16.27 -8.63
N LEU A 94 -0.66 15.16 -9.24
CA LEU A 94 -0.54 14.92 -10.68
C LEU A 94 -1.34 15.95 -11.49
N TRP A 95 -2.56 16.28 -11.06
CA TRP A 95 -3.39 17.30 -11.71
C TRP A 95 -2.78 18.71 -11.59
N ARG A 96 -2.12 19.01 -10.46
CA ARG A 96 -1.33 20.24 -10.25
C ARG A 96 0.02 20.25 -10.98
N GLY A 97 0.34 19.21 -11.76
CA GLY A 97 1.60 19.09 -12.49
C GLY A 97 2.82 18.76 -11.62
N ARG A 98 2.64 18.49 -10.32
CA ARG A 98 3.73 18.20 -9.38
C ARG A 98 4.08 16.73 -9.42
N ARG A 99 5.11 16.38 -10.21
CA ARG A 99 5.54 15.00 -10.46
C ARG A 99 6.80 14.59 -9.69
N ASP A 100 7.54 15.54 -9.14
CA ASP A 100 8.83 15.29 -8.48
C ASP A 100 8.71 14.95 -6.98
N ILE A 101 7.49 14.78 -6.47
CA ILE A 101 7.25 14.39 -5.08
C ILE A 101 7.40 12.86 -4.97
N ASP A 102 7.79 12.37 -3.80
CA ASP A 102 7.92 10.93 -3.53
C ASP A 102 6.58 10.36 -3.04
N CYS A 103 6.17 9.22 -3.59
CA CYS A 103 4.96 8.49 -3.17
C CYS A 103 5.01 8.09 -1.69
N GLY A 104 6.21 7.82 -1.13
CA GLY A 104 6.39 7.44 0.27
C GLY A 104 5.86 6.05 0.67
N CYS A 105 5.19 5.34 -0.24
CA CYS A 105 4.73 3.95 -0.08
C CYS A 105 5.74 2.90 -0.58
N SER A 106 6.88 3.34 -1.11
CA SER A 106 7.93 2.48 -1.67
C SER A 106 9.14 2.42 -0.73
N GLY A 107 9.92 1.35 -0.83
CA GLY A 107 10.96 0.99 0.14
C GLY A 107 12.04 2.05 0.41
N PRO A 108 12.85 1.90 1.47
CA PRO A 108 13.80 2.90 1.92
C PRO A 108 14.84 3.19 0.83
N GLY A 109 15.03 4.48 0.53
CA GLY A 109 16.03 4.95 -0.43
C GLY A 109 15.57 4.96 -1.89
N GLN A 110 14.34 4.54 -2.19
CA GLN A 110 13.77 4.66 -3.53
C GLN A 110 13.03 5.99 -3.66
N MET A 111 13.58 6.91 -4.46
CA MET A 111 12.89 8.16 -4.80
C MET A 111 12.04 7.88 -6.05
N GLN A 112 10.75 7.66 -5.85
CA GLN A 112 9.83 7.31 -6.93
C GLN A 112 8.96 8.53 -7.28
N PRO A 113 9.23 9.23 -8.41
CA PRO A 113 8.43 10.37 -8.81
C PRO A 113 6.97 9.97 -9.05
N LEU A 114 6.03 10.87 -8.80
CA LEU A 114 4.61 10.59 -9.06
C LEU A 114 4.42 10.34 -10.55
N ARG A 115 3.87 9.16 -10.83
CA ARG A 115 3.47 8.72 -12.16
C ARG A 115 2.04 8.22 -12.12
N PRO A 116 1.26 8.38 -13.20
CA PRO A 116 -0.11 7.85 -13.27
C PRO A 116 -0.21 6.35 -12.98
N VAL A 117 0.85 5.59 -13.25
CA VAL A 117 0.93 4.15 -12.92
C VAL A 117 0.77 3.87 -11.41
N LEU A 118 1.09 4.82 -10.53
CA LEU A 118 0.86 4.71 -9.09
C LEU A 118 -0.64 4.72 -8.74
N LEU A 119 -1.46 5.41 -9.52
CA LEU A 119 -2.92 5.37 -9.35
C LEU A 119 -3.45 3.98 -9.69
N LEU A 120 -2.95 3.37 -10.77
CA LEU A 120 -3.30 1.98 -11.13
C LEU A 120 -2.85 0.99 -10.04
N ARG A 121 -1.61 1.13 -9.54
CA ARG A 121 -1.11 0.32 -8.41
C ARG A 121 -2.03 0.44 -7.20
N ASN A 122 -2.35 1.67 -6.77
CA ASN A 122 -3.21 1.88 -5.60
C ASN A 122 -4.64 1.38 -5.84
N ALA A 123 -5.17 1.49 -7.06
CA ALA A 123 -6.47 0.93 -7.42
C ALA A 123 -6.49 -0.61 -7.30
N ILE A 124 -5.42 -1.28 -7.73
CA ILE A 124 -5.29 -2.74 -7.58
C ILE A 124 -5.26 -3.13 -6.09
N ILE A 125 -4.45 -2.45 -5.27
CA ILE A 125 -4.35 -2.75 -3.83
C ILE A 125 -5.68 -2.44 -3.12
N ALA A 126 -6.37 -1.36 -3.50
CA ALA A 126 -7.71 -1.04 -2.99
C ALA A 126 -8.72 -2.14 -3.37
N GLY A 127 -8.64 -2.69 -4.58
CA GLY A 127 -9.42 -3.84 -5.02
C GLY A 127 -9.15 -5.09 -4.18
N LEU A 128 -7.89 -5.39 -3.88
CA LEU A 128 -7.51 -6.47 -2.96
C LEU A 128 -8.07 -6.24 -1.55
N GLY A 129 -8.06 -4.99 -1.05
CA GLY A 129 -8.69 -4.62 0.21
C GLY A 129 -10.21 -4.85 0.21
N LEU A 130 -10.90 -4.51 -0.88
CA LEU A 130 -12.33 -4.80 -1.02
C LEU A 130 -12.62 -6.30 -1.09
N LEU A 131 -11.78 -7.08 -1.76
CA LEU A 131 -11.87 -8.54 -1.75
C LEU A 131 -11.66 -9.11 -0.35
N ALA A 132 -10.70 -8.58 0.41
CA ALA A 132 -10.45 -8.96 1.80
C ALA A 132 -11.59 -8.58 2.76
N ALA A 133 -12.39 -7.56 2.41
CA ALA A 133 -13.58 -7.17 3.15
C ALA A 133 -14.79 -8.08 2.88
N SER A 134 -14.76 -8.91 1.84
CA SER A 134 -15.89 -9.80 1.54
C SER A 134 -16.05 -10.89 2.61
N SER A 135 -17.30 -11.29 2.87
CA SER A 135 -17.61 -12.31 3.89
C SER A 135 -17.15 -13.69 3.41
N PRO A 136 -16.24 -14.36 4.13
CA PRO A 136 -15.82 -15.71 3.77
C PRO A 136 -16.98 -16.69 3.97
N GLN A 137 -17.19 -17.57 2.99
CA GLN A 137 -18.09 -18.70 3.17
C GLN A 137 -17.53 -19.62 4.27
N ALA A 138 -18.41 -20.13 5.12
CA ALA A 138 -18.06 -21.12 6.14
C ALA A 138 -17.62 -22.42 5.46
N ARG A 139 -16.32 -22.51 5.18
CA ARG A 139 -15.63 -23.69 4.65
C ARG A 139 -14.51 -24.04 5.62
N GLU A 140 -14.41 -25.31 5.98
CA GLU A 140 -13.29 -25.79 6.77
C GLU A 140 -11.99 -25.64 5.96
N LEU A 141 -11.03 -24.90 6.52
CA LEU A 141 -9.71 -24.72 5.92
C LEU A 141 -8.84 -25.92 6.24
N GLY A 142 -8.41 -26.63 5.22
CA GLY A 142 -7.41 -27.68 5.34
C GLY A 142 -5.99 -27.11 5.43
N VAL A 143 -5.03 -27.96 5.80
CA VAL A 143 -3.58 -27.62 5.79
C VAL A 143 -3.12 -27.23 4.37
N PHE A 144 -3.68 -27.86 3.34
CA PHE A 144 -3.42 -27.52 1.95
C PHE A 144 -3.86 -26.08 1.62
N ASP A 145 -5.01 -25.64 2.13
CA ASP A 145 -5.51 -24.28 1.90
C ASP A 145 -4.57 -23.24 2.54
N ALA A 146 -4.01 -23.54 3.72
CA ALA A 146 -3.01 -22.68 4.37
C ALA A 146 -1.73 -22.54 3.52
N PHE A 147 -1.25 -23.63 2.90
CA PHE A 147 -0.13 -23.59 1.97
C PHE A 147 -0.45 -22.72 0.75
N VAL A 148 -1.63 -22.87 0.15
CA VAL A 148 -2.06 -22.08 -1.00
C VAL A 148 -2.16 -20.59 -0.65
N ILE A 149 -2.70 -20.25 0.53
CA ILE A 149 -2.77 -18.87 1.03
C ILE A 149 -1.38 -18.26 1.14
N LEU A 150 -0.43 -18.96 1.76
CA LEU A 150 0.95 -18.48 1.90
C LEU A 150 1.63 -18.32 0.54
N ALA A 151 1.51 -19.30 -0.34
CA ALA A 151 2.09 -19.26 -1.68
C ALA A 151 1.50 -18.10 -2.51
N ALA A 152 0.18 -17.95 -2.53
CA ALA A 152 -0.51 -16.88 -3.24
C ALA A 152 -0.08 -15.51 -2.70
N SER A 153 -0.05 -15.33 -1.38
CA SER A 153 0.40 -14.09 -0.74
C SER A 153 1.84 -13.76 -1.10
N ALA A 154 2.73 -14.75 -1.05
CA ALA A 154 4.14 -14.59 -1.40
C ALA A 154 4.31 -14.19 -2.87
N VAL A 155 3.61 -14.85 -3.80
CA VAL A 155 3.63 -14.50 -5.23
C VAL A 155 3.13 -13.08 -5.43
N THR A 156 2.01 -12.68 -4.81
CA THR A 156 1.49 -11.31 -4.91
C THR A 156 2.51 -10.28 -4.40
N LEU A 157 3.16 -10.55 -3.27
CA LEU A 157 4.18 -9.66 -2.71
C LEU A 157 5.43 -9.58 -3.59
N LEU A 158 5.88 -10.69 -4.17
CA LEU A 158 7.02 -10.72 -5.08
C LEU A 158 6.72 -9.96 -6.38
N LEU A 159 5.54 -10.15 -6.96
CA LEU A 159 5.08 -9.40 -8.13
C LEU A 159 5.03 -7.90 -7.85
N TYR A 160 4.49 -7.53 -6.69
CA TYR A 160 4.47 -6.15 -6.23
C TYR A 160 5.89 -5.58 -6.07
N ALA A 161 6.79 -6.31 -5.41
CA ALA A 161 8.16 -5.85 -5.18
C ALA A 161 8.95 -5.72 -6.49
N ALA A 162 8.74 -6.64 -7.43
CA ALA A 162 9.32 -6.56 -8.77
C ALA A 162 8.77 -5.35 -9.55
N ALA A 163 7.46 -5.13 -9.53
CA ALA A 163 6.83 -3.98 -10.18
C ALA A 163 7.32 -2.66 -9.58
N ASP A 164 7.40 -2.56 -8.24
CA ASP A 164 7.88 -1.37 -7.56
C ASP A 164 9.36 -1.09 -7.87
N SER A 165 10.20 -2.14 -7.89
CA SER A 165 11.61 -2.06 -8.25
C SER A 165 11.81 -1.62 -9.71
N LEU A 166 10.98 -2.12 -10.63
CA LEU A 166 11.03 -1.71 -12.04
C LEU A 166 10.64 -0.24 -12.20
N LEU A 167 9.57 0.20 -11.51
CA LEU A 167 9.12 1.58 -11.54
C LEU A 167 10.14 2.55 -10.93
N ALA A 168 10.78 2.17 -9.82
CA ALA A 168 11.84 2.96 -9.20
C ALA A 168 13.09 3.08 -10.10
N ASN A 169 13.43 2.02 -10.84
CA ASN A 169 14.60 2.00 -11.73
C ASN A 169 14.33 2.52 -13.14
N HIS A 170 13.07 2.71 -13.56
CA HIS A 170 12.71 3.17 -14.90
C HIS A 170 13.45 4.45 -15.34
N PRO A 171 13.63 5.50 -14.51
CA PRO A 171 14.37 6.69 -14.92
C PRO A 171 15.86 6.41 -15.20
N ARG A 172 16.47 5.44 -14.49
CA ARG A 172 17.86 5.03 -14.71
C ARG A 172 18.01 4.21 -15.99
N LEU A 173 17.03 3.35 -16.27
CA LEU A 173 16.95 2.58 -17.52
C LEU A 173 16.89 3.49 -18.76
N LEU A 174 16.08 4.56 -18.73
CA LEU A 174 16.00 5.51 -19.84
C LEU A 174 17.35 6.18 -20.13
N LYS A 175 18.07 6.61 -19.06
CA LYS A 175 19.41 7.19 -19.19
C LYS A 175 20.41 6.24 -19.85
N LEU A 176 20.33 4.94 -19.56
CA LEU A 176 21.20 3.92 -20.18
C LEU A 176 20.87 3.67 -21.66
N ILE A 177 19.61 3.90 -22.07
CA ILE A 177 19.13 3.73 -23.44
C ILE A 177 19.31 5.04 -24.25
N GLY A 178 19.88 6.09 -23.64
CA GLY A 178 20.14 7.37 -24.30
C GLY A 178 18.87 8.19 -24.56
N ARG A 179 17.81 7.98 -23.78
CA ARG A 179 16.54 8.73 -23.84
C ARG A 179 16.30 9.55 -22.58
#